data_AF-A0A0K0GND2-F1
#
_entry.id   AF-A0A0K0GND2-F1
#
_cell.length_a   1.000
_cell.length_b   1.000
_cell.length_c   1.000
_cell.angle_alpha   90.00
_cell.angle_beta   90.00
_cell.angle_gamma   90.00
#
_symmetry.space_group_name_H-M   'P 1'
#
loop_
_entity.id
_entity.type
_entity.pdbx_description
1 polymer ?
#
loop_
_entity_poly.entity_id
_entity_poly.type
_entity_poly.pdbx_seq_one_letter_code
_entity_poly.pdbx_strand_id
1 'polypeptide(L)'
;MSHKNAMYLALFSAISGTAMAAPPTEMDAAPVTAAPQAARLGAATLQSASLRGGILPTRVVQLAAPTSTEMSHVRERRIAQVKHGQPLQIGFSRAVTQPLVNLSKLDWQMAADGSRVASLKVSSAQAASLRASLVLRGVGATPGDPSKVTLRFAGNDGRVFAQSGASFTTSGNDIGWSPTVSGEDLLIELSLPAGLYPENFSLSIPQLSHLDISPTASRRDMMTIATGESGSCENDIVCRANPTSGFTNAANAVARILFTTSEGTFVCTGTLLNNSNSPKRHLFWTAAHCISTQTVAETLQTYWFYDAAKCNGKTASLQATTLTGGAFLRHANTRRDTALLELKTAPPSGAFYAAWNSAAIGSTSTSIVGIHHPAGDVKKYSLGTVTALSSSIDGKKPLYRVVWSDGTTEGGSSGSGLFTVASDGAYQLRGSLYGGFAQCTAQTAPDYYSRFSDVYSTISTYFGQ
;
A
#
# COMPACT_ATOMS: atom_id res chain seq x y z
N MET A 1 91.81 5.90 4.52
CA MET A 1 90.65 5.50 5.35
C MET A 1 89.40 5.93 4.60
N SER A 2 88.70 4.98 3.97
CA SER A 2 87.60 5.24 3.02
C SER A 2 86.27 4.88 3.65
N HIS A 3 85.37 5.85 3.77
CA HIS A 3 84.00 5.67 4.22
C HIS A 3 83.16 5.00 3.12
N LYS A 4 82.51 3.87 3.43
CA LYS A 4 81.45 3.29 2.60
C LYS A 4 80.11 3.44 3.33
N ASN A 5 79.21 4.21 2.71
CA ASN A 5 77.80 4.33 3.07
C ASN A 5 77.08 3.00 2.79
N ALA A 6 76.40 2.45 3.80
CA ALA A 6 75.46 1.35 3.63
C ALA A 6 74.03 1.91 3.57
N MET A 7 73.40 1.76 2.41
CA MET A 7 72.04 2.18 2.10
C MET A 7 71.07 1.09 2.60
N TYR A 8 70.22 1.40 3.59
CA TYR A 8 69.16 0.50 4.05
C TYR A 8 67.94 0.62 3.15
N LEU A 9 67.65 -0.44 2.41
CA LEU A 9 66.42 -0.60 1.62
C LEU A 9 65.32 -1.15 2.54
N ALA A 10 64.33 -0.33 2.89
CA ALA A 10 63.14 -0.79 3.61
C ALA A 10 62.18 -1.47 2.63
N LEU A 11 62.01 -2.80 2.76
CA LEU A 11 60.93 -3.54 2.09
C LEU A 11 59.60 -3.18 2.78
N PHE A 12 58.74 -2.42 2.09
CA PHE A 12 57.32 -2.35 2.43
C PHE A 12 56.61 -3.58 1.86
N SER A 13 56.36 -4.58 2.70
CA SER A 13 55.44 -5.66 2.39
C SER A 13 54.00 -5.12 2.42
N ALA A 14 53.44 -4.89 1.23
CA ALA A 14 52.02 -4.58 1.06
C ALA A 14 51.19 -5.83 1.39
N ILE A 15 50.55 -5.85 2.56
CA ILE A 15 49.50 -6.81 2.88
C ILE A 15 48.25 -6.37 2.11
N SER A 16 48.04 -6.96 0.94
CA SER A 16 46.76 -6.86 0.23
C SER A 16 45.71 -7.63 1.04
N GLY A 17 45.05 -6.95 1.98
CA GLY A 17 43.87 -7.47 2.64
C GLY A 17 42.76 -7.62 1.61
N THR A 18 42.46 -8.85 1.19
CA THR A 18 41.20 -9.17 0.52
C THR A 18 40.09 -8.87 1.53
N ALA A 19 39.37 -7.77 1.36
CA ALA A 19 38.15 -7.51 2.10
C ALA A 19 37.18 -8.66 1.82
N MET A 20 37.05 -9.59 2.75
CA MET A 20 36.03 -10.64 2.65
C MET A 20 34.67 -9.94 2.70
N ALA A 21 33.85 -10.17 1.68
CA ALA A 21 32.47 -9.70 1.70
C ALA A 21 31.78 -10.25 2.95
N ALA A 22 31.12 -9.39 3.72
CA ALA A 22 30.35 -9.82 4.88
C ALA A 22 29.33 -10.89 4.46
N PRO A 23 29.12 -11.94 5.28
CA PRO A 23 28.17 -12.99 4.94
C PRO A 23 26.78 -12.38 4.75
N PRO A 24 25.96 -12.95 3.85
CA PRO A 24 24.60 -12.49 3.66
C PRO A 24 23.82 -12.58 4.99
N THR A 25 22.98 -11.59 5.23
CA THR A 25 22.09 -11.57 6.39
C THR A 25 20.79 -12.26 6.02
N GLU A 26 20.28 -13.07 6.94
CA GLU A 26 19.00 -13.73 6.83
C GLU A 26 18.19 -13.47 8.09
N MET A 27 16.87 -13.49 7.97
CA MET A 27 15.98 -13.42 9.12
C MET A 27 14.71 -14.21 8.85
N ASP A 28 14.31 -14.97 9.86
CA ASP A 28 13.12 -15.82 9.83
C ASP A 28 11.83 -15.00 9.84
N ALA A 29 10.71 -15.67 9.62
CA ALA A 29 9.41 -15.06 9.77
C ALA A 29 9.05 -14.89 11.26
N ALA A 30 8.24 -13.88 11.59
CA ALA A 30 7.77 -13.69 12.95
C ALA A 30 6.31 -13.19 12.96
N PRO A 31 5.49 -13.58 13.95
CA PRO A 31 4.14 -13.04 14.08
C PRO A 31 4.18 -11.55 14.44
N VAL A 32 3.20 -10.78 13.96
CA VAL A 32 2.95 -9.43 14.46
C VAL A 32 2.29 -9.53 15.84
N THR A 33 2.95 -9.02 16.87
CA THR A 33 2.45 -9.02 18.26
C THR A 33 1.97 -7.66 18.73
N ALA A 34 2.31 -6.58 18.02
CA ALA A 34 1.85 -5.23 18.33
C ALA A 34 0.34 -5.10 18.07
N ALA A 35 -0.39 -4.51 19.01
CA ALA A 35 -1.83 -4.31 18.88
C ALA A 35 -2.15 -3.22 17.82
N PRO A 36 -3.05 -3.50 16.86
CA PRO A 36 -3.47 -2.50 15.88
C PRO A 36 -4.40 -1.46 16.51
N GLN A 37 -4.50 -0.29 15.87
CA GLN A 37 -5.44 0.76 16.27
C GLN A 37 -6.81 0.51 15.63
N ALA A 38 -7.83 0.20 16.43
CA ALA A 38 -9.19 -0.10 15.95
C ALA A 38 -9.76 1.00 15.01
N ALA A 39 -9.51 2.27 15.33
CA ALA A 39 -9.95 3.41 14.51
C ALA A 39 -9.32 3.46 13.11
N ARG A 40 -8.13 2.87 12.92
CA ARG A 40 -7.48 2.72 11.60
C ARG A 40 -7.97 1.50 10.83
N LEU A 41 -8.62 0.56 11.52
CA LEU A 41 -9.21 -0.65 10.95
C LEU A 41 -10.68 -0.50 10.51
N GLY A 42 -11.26 0.70 10.64
CA GLY A 42 -12.66 0.95 10.31
C GLY A 42 -13.63 0.64 11.45
N ALA A 43 -13.13 0.47 12.67
CA ALA A 43 -13.92 0.19 13.87
C ALA A 43 -14.03 1.42 14.80
N ALA A 44 -13.91 2.64 14.27
CA ALA A 44 -14.30 3.83 15.01
C ALA A 44 -15.84 3.92 15.12
N THR A 45 -16.33 4.84 15.94
CA THR A 45 -17.76 5.18 16.01
C THR A 45 -17.94 6.64 15.67
N LEU A 46 -18.97 6.96 14.89
CA LEU A 46 -19.41 8.34 14.70
C LEU A 46 -19.85 8.92 16.04
N GLN A 47 -19.34 10.10 16.40
CA GLN A 47 -19.72 10.75 17.65
C GLN A 47 -21.14 11.28 17.58
N SER A 48 -21.58 11.70 16.40
CA SER A 48 -22.96 12.10 16.11
C SER A 48 -24.00 11.04 16.46
N ALA A 49 -23.65 9.74 16.40
CA ALA A 49 -24.56 8.65 16.76
C ALA A 49 -24.96 8.64 18.25
N SER A 50 -24.19 9.33 19.10
CA SER A 50 -24.47 9.48 20.54
C SER A 50 -25.26 10.75 20.90
N LEU A 51 -25.52 11.63 19.91
CA LEU A 51 -26.19 12.91 20.13
C LEU A 51 -27.72 12.75 20.05
N ARG A 52 -28.44 13.43 20.94
CA ARG A 52 -29.92 13.42 20.93
C ARG A 52 -30.43 14.13 19.67
N GLY A 53 -31.25 13.43 18.88
CA GLY A 53 -31.84 13.97 17.63
C GLY A 53 -31.04 13.66 16.37
N GLY A 54 -29.80 13.14 16.50
CA GLY A 54 -28.90 12.91 15.37
C GLY A 54 -28.40 14.21 14.73
N ILE A 55 -27.38 14.08 13.86
CA ILE A 55 -26.92 15.18 13.00
C ILE A 55 -27.30 14.81 11.57
N LEU A 56 -27.99 15.72 10.88
CA LEU A 56 -28.25 15.57 9.44
C LEU A 56 -27.02 16.04 8.66
N PRO A 57 -26.38 15.17 7.85
CA PRO A 57 -25.20 15.58 7.11
C PRO A 57 -25.51 16.64 6.05
N THR A 58 -24.83 17.78 6.10
CA THR A 58 -24.95 18.80 5.05
C THR A 58 -24.25 18.33 3.78
N ARG A 59 -24.96 18.26 2.65
CA ARG A 59 -24.34 17.95 1.36
C ARG A 59 -23.54 19.16 0.87
N VAL A 60 -22.22 18.99 0.73
CA VAL A 60 -21.30 20.09 0.34
C VAL A 60 -20.71 19.90 -1.05
N VAL A 61 -20.67 18.65 -1.55
CA VAL A 61 -20.18 18.33 -2.90
C VAL A 61 -21.10 17.26 -3.50
N GLN A 62 -21.51 17.47 -4.75
CA GLN A 62 -22.28 16.51 -5.53
C GLN A 62 -21.81 16.54 -6.99
N LEU A 63 -21.04 15.52 -7.38
CA LEU A 63 -20.63 15.35 -8.77
C LEU A 63 -21.61 14.43 -9.49
N ALA A 64 -22.02 14.79 -10.71
CA ALA A 64 -22.83 13.96 -11.60
C ALA A 64 -22.08 12.69 -12.01
N ALA A 65 -22.76 11.72 -12.61
CA ALA A 65 -22.09 10.51 -13.10
C ALA A 65 -21.04 10.86 -14.17
N PRO A 66 -19.91 10.13 -14.24
CA PRO A 66 -18.96 10.28 -15.35
C PRO A 66 -19.65 10.02 -16.70
N THR A 67 -19.28 10.80 -17.69
CA THR A 67 -19.73 10.61 -19.09
C THR A 67 -19.08 9.36 -19.69
N SER A 68 -19.69 8.82 -20.75
CA SER A 68 -19.12 7.70 -21.52
C SER A 68 -17.74 8.03 -22.11
N THR A 69 -17.52 9.29 -22.50
CA THR A 69 -16.22 9.78 -22.99
C THR A 69 -15.17 9.76 -21.89
N GLU A 70 -15.47 10.27 -20.69
CA GLU A 70 -14.55 10.22 -19.54
C GLU A 70 -14.18 8.76 -19.21
N MET A 71 -15.17 7.86 -19.17
CA MET A 71 -14.93 6.44 -18.92
C MET A 71 -14.11 5.76 -20.02
N SER A 72 -14.27 6.17 -21.28
CA SER A 72 -13.47 5.66 -22.40
C SER A 72 -12.00 6.05 -22.26
N HIS A 73 -11.72 7.31 -21.88
CA HIS A 73 -10.34 7.75 -21.61
C HIS A 73 -9.71 7.05 -20.41
N VAL A 74 -10.48 6.76 -19.36
CA VAL A 74 -9.99 5.94 -18.23
C VAL A 74 -9.61 4.54 -18.72
N ARG A 75 -10.43 3.92 -19.58
CA ARG A 75 -10.15 2.60 -20.15
C ARG A 75 -8.89 2.59 -21.03
N GLU A 76 -8.75 3.57 -21.92
CA GLU A 76 -7.57 3.73 -22.78
C GLU A 76 -6.30 3.89 -21.95
N ARG A 77 -6.35 4.70 -20.89
CA ARG A 77 -5.21 4.90 -19.99
C ARG A 77 -4.79 3.62 -19.28
N ARG A 78 -5.76 2.82 -18.80
CA ARG A 78 -5.47 1.50 -18.19
C ARG A 78 -4.80 0.55 -19.17
N ILE A 79 -5.26 0.51 -20.43
CA ILE A 79 -4.64 -0.31 -21.49
C ILE A 79 -3.18 0.12 -21.72
N ALA A 80 -2.91 1.43 -21.74
CA ALA A 80 -1.55 1.94 -21.85
C ALA A 80 -0.69 1.62 -20.61
N GLN A 81 -1.24 1.74 -19.41
CA GLN A 81 -0.55 1.44 -18.14
C GLN A 81 -0.06 -0.01 -18.10
N VAL A 82 -0.93 -0.97 -18.47
CA VAL A 82 -0.57 -2.40 -18.53
C VAL A 82 0.59 -2.63 -19.49
N LYS A 83 0.59 -1.99 -20.66
CA LYS A 83 1.68 -2.12 -21.66
C LYS A 83 3.03 -1.59 -21.21
N HIS A 84 3.06 -0.69 -20.22
CA HIS A 84 4.26 0.02 -19.76
C HIS A 84 4.64 -0.29 -18.31
N GLY A 85 4.11 -1.40 -17.76
CA GLY A 85 4.40 -1.83 -16.39
C GLY A 85 4.07 -0.76 -15.34
N GLN A 86 3.02 0.04 -15.59
CA GLN A 86 2.54 1.05 -14.65
C GLN A 86 1.54 0.44 -13.67
N PRO A 87 1.37 1.03 -12.47
CA PRO A 87 0.39 0.55 -11.51
C PRO A 87 -1.03 0.52 -12.09
N LEU A 88 -1.83 -0.45 -11.68
CA LEU A 88 -3.21 -0.58 -12.12
C LEU A 88 -4.06 0.54 -11.51
N GLN A 89 -4.58 1.45 -12.34
CA GLN A 89 -5.45 2.52 -11.88
C GLN A 89 -6.89 2.02 -11.68
N ILE A 90 -7.45 2.18 -10.48
CA ILE A 90 -8.83 1.74 -10.13
C ILE A 90 -9.77 2.91 -9.81
N GLY A 91 -9.24 4.12 -9.75
CA GLY A 91 -10.03 5.35 -9.65
C GLY A 91 -9.33 6.53 -10.30
N PHE A 92 -10.11 7.55 -10.63
CA PHE A 92 -9.64 8.74 -11.33
C PHE A 92 -10.08 10.02 -10.62
N SER A 93 -9.24 11.05 -10.73
CA SER A 93 -9.49 12.33 -10.09
C SER A 93 -10.63 13.10 -10.77
N ARG A 94 -11.49 13.68 -9.94
CA ARG A 94 -12.55 14.60 -10.35
C ARG A 94 -12.44 15.88 -9.53
N ALA A 95 -12.26 16.99 -10.22
CA ALA A 95 -12.14 18.30 -9.58
C ALA A 95 -13.47 18.74 -8.96
N VAL A 96 -13.40 19.41 -7.82
CA VAL A 96 -14.55 20.06 -7.18
C VAL A 96 -14.51 21.55 -7.50
N THR A 97 -15.51 22.05 -8.24
CA THR A 97 -15.54 23.45 -8.71
C THR A 97 -15.57 24.47 -7.57
N GLN A 98 -16.28 24.15 -6.49
CA GLN A 98 -16.37 24.99 -5.28
C GLN A 98 -15.81 24.21 -4.09
N PRO A 99 -14.47 24.17 -3.92
CA PRO A 99 -13.85 23.27 -2.96
C PRO A 99 -13.97 23.76 -1.52
N LEU A 100 -14.17 25.07 -1.29
CA LEU A 100 -14.25 25.62 0.08
C LEU A 100 -15.58 25.24 0.74
N VAL A 101 -15.51 24.59 1.91
CA VAL A 101 -16.68 24.25 2.71
C VAL A 101 -17.03 25.42 3.62
N ASN A 102 -18.28 25.85 3.58
CA ASN A 102 -18.78 26.85 4.51
C ASN A 102 -19.10 26.20 5.87
N LEU A 103 -18.11 26.18 6.77
CA LEU A 103 -18.22 25.53 8.08
C LEU A 103 -19.34 26.13 8.96
N SER A 104 -19.67 27.42 8.83
CA SER A 104 -20.73 28.03 9.66
C SER A 104 -22.14 27.62 9.26
N LYS A 105 -22.31 26.99 8.08
CA LYS A 105 -23.59 26.45 7.60
C LYS A 105 -23.80 24.97 7.94
N LEU A 106 -22.84 24.33 8.61
CA LEU A 106 -23.01 22.95 9.06
C LEU A 106 -23.89 22.92 10.32
N ASP A 107 -24.63 21.82 10.50
CA ASP A 107 -25.40 21.53 11.72
C ASP A 107 -24.43 21.12 12.85
N TRP A 108 -23.87 22.12 13.54
CA TRP A 108 -22.99 21.91 14.68
C TRP A 108 -23.78 21.63 15.94
N GLN A 109 -23.55 20.47 16.54
CA GLN A 109 -24.12 20.12 17.82
C GLN A 109 -23.05 19.93 18.88
N MET A 110 -23.38 20.30 20.12
CA MET A 110 -22.50 20.14 21.26
C MET A 110 -22.72 18.78 21.90
N ALA A 111 -21.65 18.00 22.05
CA ALA A 111 -21.66 16.73 22.74
C ALA A 111 -21.54 16.91 24.26
N ALA A 112 -21.80 15.84 25.01
CA ALA A 112 -21.77 15.85 26.48
C ALA A 112 -20.38 16.18 27.07
N ASP A 113 -19.31 15.91 26.32
CA ASP A 113 -17.93 16.24 26.68
C ASP A 113 -17.53 17.69 26.31
N GLY A 114 -18.48 18.50 25.82
CA GLY A 114 -18.26 19.88 25.38
C GLY A 114 -17.64 20.02 23.99
N SER A 115 -17.35 18.91 23.30
CA SER A 115 -16.92 18.96 21.90
C SER A 115 -18.05 19.40 20.98
N ARG A 116 -17.70 20.01 19.85
CA ARG A 116 -18.64 20.38 18.78
C ARG A 116 -18.48 19.40 17.64
N VAL A 117 -19.58 18.83 17.19
CA VAL A 117 -19.61 17.82 16.14
C VAL A 117 -20.48 18.32 15.00
N ALA A 118 -20.01 18.17 13.77
CA ALA A 118 -20.81 18.38 12.57
C ALA A 118 -20.50 17.29 11.55
N SER A 119 -21.48 16.99 10.70
CA SER A 119 -21.32 16.04 9.61
C SER A 119 -21.58 16.70 8.27
N LEU A 120 -20.78 16.36 7.27
CA LEU A 120 -20.96 16.75 5.89
C LEU A 120 -20.91 15.53 4.97
N LYS A 121 -21.49 15.67 3.79
CA LYS A 121 -21.57 14.62 2.80
C LYS A 121 -21.02 15.09 1.46
N VAL A 122 -20.18 14.25 0.87
CA VAL A 122 -19.60 14.42 -0.45
C VAL A 122 -20.03 13.23 -1.32
N SER A 123 -20.46 13.48 -2.54
CA SER A 123 -20.89 12.40 -3.44
C SER A 123 -20.34 12.53 -4.86
N SER A 124 -20.15 11.38 -5.49
CA SER A 124 -19.77 11.24 -6.89
C SER A 124 -20.59 10.12 -7.50
N ALA A 125 -21.65 10.46 -8.23
CA ALA A 125 -22.66 9.49 -8.64
C ALA A 125 -22.05 8.31 -9.42
N GLN A 126 -22.55 7.11 -9.15
CA GLN A 126 -22.09 5.82 -9.71
C GLN A 126 -20.67 5.39 -9.30
N ALA A 127 -20.01 6.06 -8.35
CA ALA A 127 -18.74 5.55 -7.84
C ALA A 127 -18.96 4.25 -7.06
N ALA A 128 -18.17 3.23 -7.36
CA ALA A 128 -18.09 2.01 -6.57
C ALA A 128 -17.44 2.29 -5.20
N SER A 129 -16.52 3.26 -5.15
CA SER A 129 -15.91 3.76 -3.91
C SER A 129 -15.40 5.19 -4.08
N LEU A 130 -15.15 5.87 -2.96
CA LEU A 130 -14.78 7.29 -2.98
C LEU A 130 -13.63 7.59 -2.01
N ARG A 131 -12.72 8.48 -2.42
CA ARG A 131 -11.83 9.23 -1.54
C ARG A 131 -12.00 10.73 -1.80
N ALA A 132 -11.85 11.55 -0.77
CA ALA A 132 -11.78 12.99 -0.89
C ALA A 132 -10.40 13.49 -0.51
N SER A 133 -9.83 14.40 -1.29
CA SER A 133 -8.69 15.19 -0.83
C SER A 133 -9.20 16.32 0.07
N LEU A 134 -8.47 16.61 1.14
CA LEU A 134 -8.88 17.59 2.15
C LEU A 134 -7.73 18.51 2.49
N VAL A 135 -8.06 19.79 2.72
CA VAL A 135 -7.14 20.78 3.29
C VAL A 135 -7.83 21.47 4.45
N LEU A 136 -7.38 21.20 5.67
CA LEU A 136 -7.82 21.81 6.93
C LEU A 136 -6.74 22.75 7.45
N ARG A 137 -7.11 24.03 7.65
CA ARG A 137 -6.20 25.08 8.14
C ARG A 137 -6.83 25.80 9.33
N GLY A 138 -5.98 26.29 10.24
CA GLY A 138 -6.37 27.32 11.19
C GLY A 138 -6.50 28.67 10.47
N VAL A 139 -7.54 29.45 10.79
CA VAL A 139 -7.81 30.77 10.20
C VAL A 139 -8.36 31.75 11.23
N GLY A 140 -8.42 33.03 10.86
CA GLY A 140 -8.98 34.10 11.70
C GLY A 140 -7.98 34.66 12.72
N ALA A 141 -8.47 35.47 13.65
CA ALA A 141 -7.65 36.12 14.68
C ALA A 141 -7.08 35.13 15.72
N THR A 142 -7.78 34.02 15.93
CA THR A 142 -7.35 32.91 16.79
C THR A 142 -7.37 31.60 15.99
N PRO A 143 -6.34 31.34 15.16
CA PRO A 143 -6.28 30.14 14.34
C PRO A 143 -6.35 28.86 15.17
N GLY A 144 -7.26 27.97 14.79
CA GLY A 144 -7.37 26.66 15.41
C GLY A 144 -6.24 25.74 14.94
N ASP A 145 -5.81 24.82 15.82
CA ASP A 145 -4.78 23.81 15.50
C ASP A 145 -5.44 22.57 14.87
N PRO A 146 -5.21 22.27 13.57
CA PRO A 146 -5.79 21.10 12.91
C PRO A 146 -5.46 19.78 13.58
N SER A 147 -4.32 19.67 14.29
CA SER A 147 -3.94 18.42 14.97
C SER A 147 -4.90 18.00 16.07
N LYS A 148 -5.64 18.97 16.65
CA LYS A 148 -6.67 18.76 17.68
C LYS A 148 -8.01 18.32 17.11
N VAL A 149 -8.22 18.46 15.81
CA VAL A 149 -9.47 18.06 15.15
C VAL A 149 -9.44 16.57 14.87
N THR A 150 -10.53 15.87 15.19
CA THR A 150 -10.73 14.48 14.74
C THR A 150 -11.70 14.46 13.58
N LEU A 151 -11.30 13.84 12.47
CA LEU A 151 -12.18 13.56 11.34
C LEU A 151 -12.54 12.09 11.34
N ARG A 152 -13.82 11.78 11.12
CA ARG A 152 -14.31 10.41 10.90
C ARG A 152 -14.93 10.27 9.52
N PHE A 153 -14.70 9.14 8.89
CA PHE A 153 -15.06 8.86 7.51
C PHE A 153 -15.88 7.58 7.44
N ALA A 154 -17.04 7.65 6.80
CA ALA A 154 -17.91 6.49 6.61
C ALA A 154 -18.52 6.48 5.20
N GLY A 155 -18.69 5.28 4.65
CA GLY A 155 -19.47 5.04 3.44
C GLY A 155 -20.63 4.09 3.72
N ASN A 156 -21.01 3.30 2.72
CA ASN A 156 -22.21 2.45 2.78
C ASN A 156 -22.00 1.07 3.42
N ASP A 157 -20.76 0.73 3.81
CA ASP A 157 -20.39 -0.58 4.33
C ASP A 157 -20.39 -0.69 5.87
N GLY A 158 -20.76 0.40 6.55
CA GLY A 158 -20.83 0.45 8.01
C GLY A 158 -19.49 0.61 8.73
N ARG A 159 -18.37 0.67 8.01
CA ARG A 159 -17.06 0.95 8.60
C ARG A 159 -16.90 2.44 8.84
N VAL A 160 -16.25 2.79 9.94
CA VAL A 160 -15.90 4.17 10.27
C VAL A 160 -14.41 4.24 10.57
N PHE A 161 -13.70 5.05 9.79
CA PHE A 161 -12.29 5.33 10.00
C PHE A 161 -12.13 6.67 10.69
N ALA A 162 -11.16 6.83 11.59
CA ALA A 162 -10.84 8.14 12.17
C ALA A 162 -9.39 8.54 11.87
N GLN A 163 -9.15 9.83 11.66
CA GLN A 163 -7.83 10.43 11.47
C GLN A 163 -7.75 11.81 12.15
N SER A 164 -6.54 12.22 12.54
CA SER A 164 -6.30 13.58 13.03
C SER A 164 -6.32 14.56 11.86
N GLY A 165 -6.81 15.79 12.10
CA GLY A 165 -6.74 16.89 11.15
C GLY A 165 -5.32 17.27 10.73
N ALA A 166 -4.30 16.86 11.49
CA ALA A 166 -2.89 17.00 11.10
C ALA A 166 -2.58 16.35 9.74
N SER A 167 -3.29 15.27 9.37
CA SER A 167 -3.14 14.57 8.09
C SER A 167 -3.65 15.36 6.89
N PHE A 168 -4.29 16.51 7.10
CA PHE A 168 -4.95 17.29 6.05
C PHE A 168 -4.45 18.75 6.01
N THR A 169 -3.24 19.05 6.48
CA THR A 169 -2.75 20.44 6.58
C THR A 169 -2.06 20.96 5.31
N THR A 170 -1.71 20.05 4.41
CA THR A 170 -0.95 20.27 3.17
C THR A 170 -1.86 20.39 1.95
N SER A 171 -1.34 20.93 0.84
CA SER A 171 -2.08 21.15 -0.41
C SER A 171 -1.20 20.88 -1.63
N GLY A 172 -1.77 20.97 -2.84
CA GLY A 172 -1.04 20.68 -4.08
C GLY A 172 -0.75 19.19 -4.19
N ASN A 173 0.49 18.85 -4.56
CA ASN A 173 0.89 17.44 -4.68
C ASN A 173 0.84 16.71 -3.33
N ASP A 174 1.09 17.43 -2.22
CA ASP A 174 1.15 16.87 -0.87
C ASP A 174 -0.21 16.78 -0.17
N ILE A 175 -1.31 16.96 -0.89
CA ILE A 175 -2.64 17.02 -0.30
C ILE A 175 -3.01 15.73 0.46
N GLY A 176 -3.62 15.90 1.64
CA GLY A 176 -4.11 14.78 2.43
C GLY A 176 -5.34 14.13 1.82
N TRP A 177 -5.44 12.81 1.89
CA TRP A 177 -6.56 12.04 1.34
C TRP A 177 -7.29 11.28 2.43
N SER A 178 -8.63 11.33 2.40
CA SER A 178 -9.46 10.50 3.27
C SER A 178 -9.18 9.01 3.03
N PRO A 179 -9.57 8.13 3.97
CA PRO A 179 -9.72 6.72 3.68
C PRO A 179 -10.68 6.50 2.51
N THR A 180 -10.44 5.42 1.76
CA THR A 180 -11.40 4.90 0.79
C THR A 180 -12.60 4.33 1.51
N VAL A 181 -13.79 4.74 1.10
CA VAL A 181 -15.06 4.21 1.60
C VAL A 181 -15.87 3.63 0.46
N SER A 182 -16.72 2.64 0.77
CA SER A 182 -17.58 1.98 -0.22
C SER A 182 -18.76 2.87 -0.63
N GLY A 183 -19.08 2.85 -1.92
CA GLY A 183 -20.22 3.55 -2.52
C GLY A 183 -19.92 4.97 -3.01
N GLU A 184 -20.96 5.60 -3.54
CA GLU A 184 -20.92 6.93 -4.17
C GLU A 184 -20.92 8.10 -3.17
N ASP A 185 -21.09 7.80 -1.89
CA ASP A 185 -21.27 8.76 -0.81
C ASP A 185 -20.18 8.59 0.25
N LEU A 186 -19.50 9.69 0.57
CA LEU A 186 -18.56 9.81 1.68
C LEU A 186 -19.14 10.77 2.74
N LEU A 187 -19.43 10.22 3.91
CA LEU A 187 -19.70 10.99 5.12
C LEU A 187 -18.37 11.42 5.75
N ILE A 188 -18.26 12.70 6.09
CA ILE A 188 -17.14 13.25 6.87
C ILE A 188 -17.72 13.91 8.12
N GLU A 189 -17.41 13.37 9.29
CA GLU A 189 -17.71 13.99 10.58
C GLU A 189 -16.48 14.74 11.09
N LEU A 190 -16.67 15.99 11.47
CA LEU A 190 -15.67 16.78 12.18
C LEU A 190 -16.03 16.84 13.65
N SER A 191 -15.08 16.55 14.52
CA SER A 191 -15.18 16.76 15.96
C SER A 191 -14.10 17.74 16.42
N LEU A 192 -14.56 18.88 16.93
CA LEU A 192 -13.75 19.93 17.54
C LEU A 192 -13.80 19.77 19.06
N PRO A 193 -12.67 19.55 19.76
CA PRO A 193 -12.65 19.52 21.22
C PRO A 193 -13.22 20.80 21.85
N ALA A 194 -13.61 20.71 23.13
CA ALA A 194 -14.12 21.83 23.90
C ALA A 194 -13.19 23.06 23.81
N GLY A 195 -13.78 24.23 23.60
CA GLY A 195 -13.04 25.50 23.44
C GLY A 195 -12.54 25.79 22.03
N LEU A 196 -12.70 24.88 21.07
CA LEU A 196 -12.45 25.15 19.65
C LEU A 196 -13.76 25.44 18.91
N TYR A 197 -13.71 26.37 17.96
CA TYR A 197 -14.88 26.85 17.26
C TYR A 197 -14.71 26.78 15.73
N PRO A 198 -15.79 26.52 14.96
CA PRO A 198 -15.71 26.33 13.51
C PRO A 198 -15.09 27.52 12.76
N GLU A 199 -15.31 28.75 13.21
CA GLU A 199 -14.77 29.98 12.63
C GLU A 199 -13.24 30.09 12.74
N ASN A 200 -12.60 29.28 13.59
CA ASN A 200 -11.15 29.22 13.71
C ASN A 200 -10.51 28.29 12.67
N PHE A 201 -11.32 27.66 11.81
CA PHE A 201 -10.87 26.69 10.82
C PHE A 201 -11.40 27.01 9.42
N SER A 202 -10.65 26.54 8.42
CA SER A 202 -11.09 26.48 7.02
C SER A 202 -10.86 25.07 6.51
N LEU A 203 -11.89 24.49 5.90
CA LEU A 203 -11.84 23.18 5.25
C LEU A 203 -12.10 23.36 3.75
N SER A 204 -11.23 22.79 2.92
CA SER A 204 -11.51 22.63 1.50
C SER A 204 -11.42 21.17 1.06
N ILE A 205 -12.19 20.85 0.02
CA ILE A 205 -12.27 19.54 -0.64
C ILE A 205 -11.94 19.73 -2.13
N PRO A 206 -10.67 19.82 -2.52
CA PRO A 206 -10.29 20.19 -3.89
C PRO A 206 -10.66 19.17 -4.97
N GLN A 207 -10.59 17.87 -4.66
CA GLN A 207 -10.82 16.81 -5.63
C GLN A 207 -11.31 15.52 -4.94
N LEU A 208 -12.02 14.71 -5.71
CA LEU A 208 -12.41 13.36 -5.33
C LEU A 208 -11.66 12.36 -6.20
N SER A 209 -11.25 11.23 -5.63
CA SER A 209 -10.90 10.04 -6.41
C SER A 209 -12.17 9.22 -6.55
N HIS A 210 -12.76 9.22 -7.75
CA HIS A 210 -13.90 8.38 -8.12
C HIS A 210 -13.37 7.01 -8.51
N LEU A 211 -13.67 5.98 -7.71
CA LEU A 211 -13.29 4.61 -8.03
C LEU A 211 -14.50 3.94 -8.70
N ASP A 212 -14.31 3.52 -9.94
CA ASP A 212 -15.26 2.70 -10.70
C ASP A 212 -15.08 1.20 -10.42
N ILE A 213 -13.96 0.82 -9.78
CA ILE A 213 -13.71 -0.53 -9.29
C ILE A 213 -13.63 -0.49 -7.76
N SER A 214 -14.49 -1.25 -7.09
CA SER A 214 -14.47 -1.31 -5.62
C SER A 214 -13.21 -2.03 -5.12
N PRO A 215 -12.44 -1.43 -4.21
CA PRO A 215 -11.34 -2.11 -3.55
C PRO A 215 -11.81 -2.95 -2.37
N THR A 216 -13.10 -3.07 -2.10
CA THR A 216 -13.60 -4.00 -1.08
C THR A 216 -14.75 -4.85 -1.57
N ALA A 217 -14.67 -6.13 -1.27
CA ALA A 217 -15.82 -7.00 -1.16
C ALA A 217 -16.70 -6.53 0.01
N SER A 218 -17.59 -5.55 -0.19
CA SER A 218 -18.57 -5.24 0.85
C SER A 218 -19.60 -6.38 0.91
N ARG A 219 -20.15 -6.64 2.11
CA ARG A 219 -21.15 -7.72 2.33
C ARG A 219 -22.42 -7.55 1.48
N ARG A 220 -22.72 -6.32 1.00
CA ARG A 220 -23.84 -6.01 0.10
C ARG A 220 -23.45 -6.05 -1.38
N ASP A 221 -22.18 -5.81 -1.69
CA ASP A 221 -21.65 -5.81 -3.05
C ASP A 221 -21.13 -7.18 -3.49
N MET A 222 -21.38 -8.24 -2.70
CA MET A 222 -20.99 -9.64 -2.97
C MET A 222 -21.52 -10.24 -4.27
N MET A 223 -22.33 -9.51 -5.04
CA MET A 223 -22.82 -9.90 -6.36
C MET A 223 -22.12 -9.15 -7.52
N THR A 224 -21.27 -8.17 -7.23
CA THR A 224 -20.61 -7.26 -8.21
C THR A 224 -19.16 -6.94 -7.84
N ILE A 225 -18.50 -7.81 -7.07
CA ILE A 225 -17.10 -7.60 -6.63
C ILE A 225 -16.12 -7.85 -7.78
N ALA A 226 -15.01 -7.10 -7.76
CA ALA A 226 -13.72 -7.43 -8.37
C ALA A 226 -13.06 -8.72 -7.81
N THR A 227 -13.85 -9.79 -7.63
CA THR A 227 -13.36 -11.15 -7.37
C THR A 227 -13.64 -12.03 -8.58
N GLY A 228 -12.59 -12.58 -9.17
CA GLY A 228 -12.63 -13.24 -10.48
C GLY A 228 -12.34 -12.31 -11.67
N GLU A 229 -11.74 -11.14 -11.43
CA GLU A 229 -11.24 -10.25 -12.48
C GLU A 229 -9.86 -10.70 -12.99
N SER A 230 -9.08 -11.36 -12.12
CA SER A 230 -7.83 -11.97 -12.54
C SER A 230 -8.09 -13.14 -13.50
N GLY A 231 -7.20 -13.36 -14.47
CA GLY A 231 -7.34 -14.46 -15.42
C GLY A 231 -7.50 -15.84 -14.77
N SER A 232 -8.21 -16.75 -15.46
CA SER A 232 -8.62 -18.05 -14.92
C SER A 232 -7.47 -19.03 -14.64
N CYS A 233 -6.25 -18.72 -15.06
CA CYS A 233 -5.07 -19.52 -14.81
C CYS A 233 -4.42 -19.22 -13.44
N GLU A 234 -4.86 -18.16 -12.76
CA GLU A 234 -4.34 -17.77 -11.45
C GLU A 234 -4.85 -18.69 -10.34
N ASN A 235 -3.97 -19.04 -9.41
CA ASN A 235 -4.30 -19.94 -8.31
C ASN A 235 -4.66 -19.16 -7.06
N ASP A 236 -5.89 -19.29 -6.54
CA ASP A 236 -6.22 -18.70 -5.23
C ASP A 236 -5.25 -19.21 -4.16
N ILE A 237 -4.82 -18.33 -3.25
CA ILE A 237 -3.91 -18.70 -2.17
C ILE A 237 -4.46 -19.87 -1.33
N VAL A 238 -5.79 -19.94 -1.19
CA VAL A 238 -6.51 -20.98 -0.44
C VAL A 238 -6.65 -22.30 -1.21
N CYS A 239 -6.33 -22.35 -2.50
CA CYS A 239 -6.29 -23.59 -3.28
C CYS A 239 -5.02 -24.41 -3.04
N ARG A 240 -4.00 -23.85 -2.39
CA ARG A 240 -2.75 -24.56 -2.11
C ARG A 240 -3.04 -25.78 -1.24
N ALA A 241 -2.89 -26.98 -1.81
CA ALA A 241 -3.04 -28.22 -1.05
C ALA A 241 -1.95 -28.36 0.01
N ASN A 242 -2.33 -28.74 1.24
CA ASN A 242 -1.43 -28.96 2.38
C ASN A 242 -0.37 -27.84 2.54
N PRO A 243 -0.78 -26.57 2.72
CA PRO A 243 0.16 -25.47 2.80
C PRO A 243 1.05 -25.63 4.04
N THR A 244 2.36 -25.43 3.86
CA THR A 244 3.29 -25.44 5.00
C THR A 244 3.04 -24.22 5.89
N SER A 245 3.54 -24.27 7.12
CA SER A 245 3.54 -23.10 8.02
C SER A 245 4.31 -21.93 7.39
N GLY A 246 5.46 -22.19 6.74
CA GLY A 246 6.23 -21.17 6.02
C GLY A 246 5.45 -20.48 4.90
N PHE A 247 4.67 -21.25 4.12
CA PHE A 247 3.79 -20.69 3.08
C PHE A 247 2.71 -19.79 3.69
N THR A 248 2.07 -20.26 4.76
CA THR A 248 1.00 -19.52 5.45
C THR A 248 1.54 -18.24 6.07
N ASN A 249 2.73 -18.27 6.67
CA ASN A 249 3.40 -17.09 7.22
C ASN A 249 3.72 -16.06 6.13
N ALA A 250 4.24 -16.48 4.97
CA ALA A 250 4.47 -15.57 3.84
C ALA A 250 3.16 -15.02 3.27
N ALA A 251 2.12 -15.85 3.13
CA ALA A 251 0.80 -15.40 2.68
C ALA A 251 0.19 -14.34 3.63
N ASN A 252 0.39 -14.48 4.94
CA ASN A 252 -0.07 -13.53 5.97
C ASN A 252 0.81 -12.27 6.07
N ALA A 253 1.96 -12.24 5.39
CA ALA A 253 2.81 -11.06 5.26
C ALA A 253 2.50 -10.21 4.02
N VAL A 254 1.80 -10.78 3.04
CA VAL A 254 1.44 -10.10 1.79
C VAL A 254 0.10 -9.39 1.94
N ALA A 255 0.08 -8.12 1.52
CA ALA A 255 -1.14 -7.31 1.48
C ALA A 255 -1.28 -6.65 0.11
N ARG A 256 -2.54 -6.52 -0.33
CA ARG A 256 -2.89 -5.61 -1.43
C ARG A 256 -2.79 -4.19 -0.92
N ILE A 257 -2.27 -3.29 -1.74
CA ILE A 257 -2.10 -1.88 -1.37
C ILE A 257 -2.87 -0.97 -2.31
N LEU A 258 -3.48 0.06 -1.73
CA LEU A 258 -4.04 1.20 -2.44
C LEU A 258 -3.26 2.45 -2.08
N PHE A 259 -2.99 3.27 -3.07
CA PHE A 259 -2.42 4.60 -2.91
C PHE A 259 -3.05 5.57 -3.90
N THR A 260 -3.00 6.85 -3.59
CA THR A 260 -3.63 7.89 -4.39
C THR A 260 -2.60 8.93 -4.80
N THR A 261 -2.66 9.34 -6.06
CA THR A 261 -1.91 10.47 -6.60
C THR A 261 -2.90 11.57 -7.03
N SER A 262 -2.41 12.65 -7.63
CA SER A 262 -3.27 13.65 -8.26
C SER A 262 -4.08 13.11 -9.44
N GLU A 263 -3.74 11.93 -9.99
CA GLU A 263 -4.44 11.33 -11.13
C GLU A 263 -5.57 10.37 -10.72
N GLY A 264 -5.56 9.91 -9.47
CA GLY A 264 -6.56 9.00 -8.92
C GLY A 264 -5.95 7.93 -8.02
N THR A 265 -6.66 6.82 -7.85
CA THR A 265 -6.29 5.72 -6.95
C THR A 265 -5.80 4.52 -7.75
N PHE A 266 -4.73 3.90 -7.26
CA PHE A 266 -4.04 2.78 -7.89
C PHE A 266 -3.94 1.60 -6.93
N VAL A 267 -3.76 0.41 -7.49
CA VAL A 267 -3.57 -0.84 -6.76
C VAL A 267 -2.22 -1.48 -7.13
N CYS A 268 -1.54 -1.98 -6.10
CA CYS A 268 -0.34 -2.81 -6.18
C CYS A 268 -0.39 -3.87 -5.07
N THR A 269 0.72 -4.60 -4.90
CA THR A 269 0.97 -5.52 -3.80
C THR A 269 2.20 -5.07 -2.98
N GLY A 270 2.29 -5.50 -1.72
CA GLY A 270 3.53 -5.45 -0.97
C GLY A 270 3.61 -6.51 0.13
N THR A 271 4.78 -6.59 0.78
CA THR A 271 5.12 -7.64 1.76
C THR A 271 5.71 -7.02 3.03
N LEU A 272 5.17 -7.35 4.20
CA LEU A 272 5.76 -6.97 5.49
C LEU A 272 7.04 -7.76 5.76
N LEU A 273 8.11 -7.12 6.20
CA LEU A 273 9.42 -7.75 6.41
C LEU A 273 9.84 -7.75 7.87
N ASN A 274 10.40 -8.88 8.31
CA ASN A 274 10.92 -8.99 9.68
C ASN A 274 12.14 -8.10 9.90
N ASN A 275 12.37 -7.71 11.16
CA ASN A 275 13.48 -6.89 11.61
C ASN A 275 13.81 -7.22 13.09
N SER A 276 15.06 -6.99 13.50
CA SER A 276 15.54 -7.25 14.86
C SER A 276 15.31 -6.09 15.84
N ASN A 277 14.71 -4.97 15.39
CA ASN A 277 14.37 -3.86 16.27
C ASN A 277 13.40 -4.28 17.39
N SER A 278 13.54 -3.65 18.56
CA SER A 278 12.62 -3.76 19.68
C SER A 278 12.22 -2.35 20.15
N PRO A 279 10.96 -1.91 19.98
CA PRO A 279 9.85 -2.64 19.33
C PRO A 279 10.09 -2.89 17.83
N LYS A 280 9.46 -3.94 17.28
CA LYS A 280 9.53 -4.25 15.84
C LYS A 280 8.99 -3.10 15.01
N ARG A 281 9.69 -2.74 13.95
CA ARG A 281 9.25 -1.76 12.95
C ARG A 281 8.34 -2.42 11.94
N HIS A 282 7.38 -1.69 11.37
CA HIS A 282 6.44 -2.22 10.37
C HIS A 282 6.98 -2.03 8.95
N LEU A 283 8.18 -2.58 8.69
CA LEU A 283 8.85 -2.47 7.40
C LEU A 283 8.05 -3.20 6.31
N PHE A 284 7.76 -2.52 5.21
CA PHE A 284 6.85 -3.00 4.18
C PHE A 284 7.47 -2.78 2.79
N TRP A 285 7.74 -3.87 2.09
CA TRP A 285 8.43 -3.92 0.80
C TRP A 285 7.44 -3.85 -0.37
N THR A 286 7.74 -3.01 -1.36
CA THR A 286 6.96 -2.91 -2.59
C THR A 286 7.83 -2.40 -3.75
N ALA A 287 7.23 -1.99 -4.86
CA ALA A 287 7.90 -1.47 -6.04
C ALA A 287 7.93 0.06 -6.06
N ALA A 288 9.02 0.64 -6.58
CA ALA A 288 9.18 2.09 -6.68
C ALA A 288 8.21 2.72 -7.71
N HIS A 289 7.84 1.99 -8.76
CA HIS A 289 6.83 2.46 -9.70
C HIS A 289 5.42 2.51 -9.09
N CYS A 290 5.16 1.78 -7.99
CA CYS A 290 3.94 1.96 -7.19
C CYS A 290 4.07 3.18 -6.27
N ILE A 291 5.09 3.19 -5.39
CA ILE A 291 5.27 4.27 -4.40
C ILE A 291 6.76 4.65 -4.34
N SER A 292 7.07 5.88 -4.75
CA SER A 292 8.44 6.42 -4.74
C SER A 292 8.60 7.78 -4.07
N THR A 293 7.51 8.35 -3.53
CA THR A 293 7.54 9.63 -2.79
C THR A 293 6.86 9.50 -1.44
N GLN A 294 7.32 10.29 -0.46
CA GLN A 294 6.70 10.35 0.86
C GLN A 294 5.22 10.73 0.75
N THR A 295 4.91 11.70 -0.10
CA THR A 295 3.57 12.17 -0.42
C THR A 295 2.61 11.04 -0.79
N VAL A 296 3.01 10.13 -1.69
CA VAL A 296 2.18 8.99 -2.06
C VAL A 296 2.13 7.96 -0.93
N ALA A 297 3.23 7.74 -0.21
CA ALA A 297 3.28 6.84 0.94
C ALA A 297 2.31 7.26 2.07
N GLU A 298 2.08 8.56 2.28
CA GLU A 298 1.07 9.08 3.22
C GLU A 298 -0.35 8.62 2.88
N THR A 299 -0.66 8.38 1.60
CA THR A 299 -2.00 7.99 1.14
C THR A 299 -2.29 6.50 1.25
N LEU A 300 -1.29 5.70 1.62
CA LEU A 300 -1.33 4.24 1.61
C LEU A 300 -2.46 3.69 2.51
N GLN A 301 -3.22 2.77 1.94
CA GLN A 301 -4.09 1.84 2.65
C GLN A 301 -3.68 0.41 2.29
N THR A 302 -3.64 -0.47 3.29
CA THR A 302 -3.29 -1.88 3.12
C THR A 302 -4.52 -2.76 3.36
N TYR A 303 -4.68 -3.81 2.57
CA TYR A 303 -5.78 -4.77 2.66
C TYR A 303 -5.17 -6.14 2.95
N TRP A 304 -5.32 -6.56 4.20
CA TRP A 304 -4.80 -7.80 4.74
C TRP A 304 -5.83 -8.91 4.62
N PHE A 305 -5.36 -10.15 4.48
CA PHE A 305 -6.21 -11.34 4.39
C PHE A 305 -7.31 -11.20 3.31
N TYR A 306 -7.03 -10.43 2.26
CA TYR A 306 -7.92 -10.27 1.10
C TYR A 306 -7.77 -11.49 0.19
N ASP A 307 -8.22 -12.63 0.71
CA ASP A 307 -8.11 -13.95 0.11
C ASP A 307 -9.49 -14.40 -0.36
N ALA A 308 -9.58 -15.39 -1.25
CA ALA A 308 -10.87 -16.02 -1.55
C ALA A 308 -11.38 -16.76 -0.29
N ALA A 309 -12.68 -16.70 -0.02
CA ALA A 309 -13.28 -17.41 1.12
C ALA A 309 -13.17 -18.93 0.97
N LYS A 310 -13.12 -19.43 -0.27
CA LYS A 310 -12.94 -20.83 -0.66
C LYS A 310 -12.16 -20.85 -1.98
N CYS A 311 -11.45 -21.95 -2.25
CA CYS A 311 -10.76 -22.16 -3.51
C CYS A 311 -11.70 -22.01 -4.71
N ASN A 312 -11.31 -21.17 -5.68
CA ASN A 312 -12.07 -20.76 -6.86
C ASN A 312 -13.41 -20.09 -6.52
N GLY A 313 -13.50 -19.49 -5.33
CA GLY A 313 -14.69 -18.80 -4.84
C GLY A 313 -14.78 -17.37 -5.36
N LYS A 314 -16.01 -16.88 -5.53
CA LYS A 314 -16.31 -15.52 -6.01
C LYS A 314 -16.52 -14.51 -4.87
N THR A 315 -15.99 -14.79 -3.69
CA THR A 315 -16.24 -13.98 -2.49
C THR A 315 -14.96 -13.90 -1.69
N ALA A 316 -14.63 -12.70 -1.19
CA ALA A 316 -13.49 -12.54 -0.31
C ALA A 316 -13.74 -13.12 1.09
N SER A 317 -12.67 -13.49 1.78
CA SER A 317 -12.66 -13.93 3.17
C SER A 317 -13.26 -12.86 4.09
N LEU A 318 -14.02 -13.30 5.10
CA LEU A 318 -14.52 -12.42 6.16
C LEU A 318 -13.41 -11.88 7.07
N GLN A 319 -12.20 -12.43 6.97
CA GLN A 319 -11.02 -11.93 7.69
C GLN A 319 -10.40 -10.71 6.99
N ALA A 320 -10.81 -10.39 5.76
CA ALA A 320 -10.28 -9.26 5.00
C ALA A 320 -10.36 -7.96 5.81
N THR A 321 -9.20 -7.36 6.07
CA THR A 321 -9.09 -6.22 6.97
C THR A 321 -8.37 -5.07 6.28
N THR A 322 -9.01 -3.90 6.26
CA THR A 322 -8.40 -2.67 5.75
C THR A 322 -7.68 -1.94 6.89
N LEU A 323 -6.43 -1.56 6.67
CA LEU A 323 -5.67 -0.68 7.56
C LEU A 323 -5.36 0.64 6.84
N THR A 324 -5.71 1.75 7.50
CA THR A 324 -5.48 3.12 7.01
C THR A 324 -4.38 3.81 7.81
N GLY A 325 -3.92 4.97 7.34
CA GLY A 325 -3.00 5.83 8.08
C GLY A 325 -1.64 6.06 7.43
N GLY A 326 -1.39 5.49 6.24
CA GLY A 326 -0.18 5.80 5.48
C GLY A 326 1.10 5.13 6.00
N ALA A 327 2.22 5.50 5.38
CA ALA A 327 3.55 5.01 5.68
C ALA A 327 4.61 6.11 5.58
N PHE A 328 5.77 5.87 6.20
CA PHE A 328 7.00 6.59 5.90
C PHE A 328 7.73 5.90 4.74
N LEU A 329 8.20 6.66 3.76
CA LEU A 329 9.11 6.19 2.73
C LEU A 329 10.52 6.14 3.32
N ARG A 330 11.10 4.93 3.39
CA ARG A 330 12.45 4.69 3.92
C ARG A 330 13.49 4.56 2.82
N HIS A 331 13.06 4.06 1.66
CA HIS A 331 13.90 3.92 0.48
C HIS A 331 13.04 3.86 -0.78
N ALA A 332 13.53 4.47 -1.86
CA ALA A 332 13.02 4.25 -3.21
C ALA A 332 14.19 4.27 -4.20
N ASN A 333 14.20 3.31 -5.12
CA ASN A 333 15.13 3.30 -6.24
C ASN A 333 14.35 2.99 -7.52
N THR A 334 14.13 4.01 -8.34
CA THR A 334 13.36 3.89 -9.58
C THR A 334 14.10 3.10 -10.66
N ARG A 335 15.44 2.99 -10.62
CA ARG A 335 16.24 2.21 -11.58
C ARG A 335 16.21 0.71 -11.29
N ARG A 336 16.17 0.34 -10.01
CA ARG A 336 16.08 -1.06 -9.54
C ARG A 336 14.66 -1.50 -9.20
N ASP A 337 13.73 -0.54 -9.24
CA ASP A 337 12.32 -0.69 -8.93
C ASP A 337 11.98 -1.17 -7.51
N THR A 338 12.77 -0.74 -6.53
CA THR A 338 12.60 -1.16 -5.12
C THR A 338 12.07 -0.02 -4.27
N ALA A 339 11.11 -0.28 -3.39
CA ALA A 339 10.71 0.65 -2.33
C ALA A 339 10.58 -0.05 -0.98
N LEU A 340 11.12 0.59 0.06
CA LEU A 340 10.90 0.21 1.45
C LEU A 340 10.07 1.30 2.12
N LEU A 341 8.94 0.88 2.66
CA LEU A 341 8.04 1.69 3.46
C LEU A 341 8.12 1.26 4.93
N GLU A 342 7.63 2.11 5.82
CA GLU A 342 7.34 1.74 7.20
C GLU A 342 5.92 2.19 7.54
N LEU A 343 5.02 1.23 7.79
CA LEU A 343 3.63 1.53 8.12
C LEU A 343 3.57 2.31 9.44
N LYS A 344 2.76 3.37 9.48
CA LYS A 344 2.63 4.23 10.68
C LYS A 344 1.86 3.57 11.83
N THR A 345 1.26 2.43 11.58
CA THR A 345 0.42 1.71 12.55
C THR A 345 0.67 0.22 12.39
N ALA A 346 0.56 -0.51 13.50
CA ALA A 346 0.71 -1.95 13.50
C ALA A 346 -0.29 -2.62 12.53
N PRO A 347 0.17 -3.62 11.74
CA PRO A 347 -0.69 -4.48 10.96
C PRO A 347 -1.78 -5.15 11.83
N PRO A 348 -2.88 -5.61 11.22
CA PRO A 348 -3.92 -6.35 11.92
C PRO A 348 -3.39 -7.61 12.61
N SER A 349 -4.10 -8.07 13.65
CA SER A 349 -3.82 -9.36 14.28
C SER A 349 -3.89 -10.49 13.24
N GLY A 350 -2.98 -11.46 13.35
CA GLY A 350 -2.81 -12.55 12.37
C GLY A 350 -1.80 -12.24 11.26
N ALA A 351 -1.36 -10.98 11.12
CA ALA A 351 -0.34 -10.63 10.14
C ALA A 351 1.03 -11.18 10.55
N PHE A 352 1.87 -11.44 9.57
CA PHE A 352 3.23 -11.93 9.77
C PHE A 352 4.25 -10.99 9.15
N TYR A 353 5.40 -10.90 9.80
CA TYR A 353 6.62 -10.41 9.20
C TYR A 353 7.25 -11.55 8.38
N ALA A 354 7.40 -11.37 7.07
CA ALA A 354 8.04 -12.36 6.20
C ALA A 354 9.53 -12.52 6.52
N ALA A 355 10.01 -13.74 6.33
CA ALA A 355 11.43 -14.02 6.27
C ALA A 355 12.05 -13.37 5.02
N TRP A 356 13.35 -13.10 5.06
CA TRP A 356 14.08 -12.56 3.91
C TRP A 356 15.55 -12.97 3.95
N ASN A 357 16.19 -12.90 2.78
CA ASN A 357 17.58 -13.25 2.59
C ASN A 357 18.27 -12.23 1.70
N SER A 358 19.32 -11.57 2.21
CA SER A 358 20.07 -10.56 1.46
C SER A 358 21.10 -11.13 0.50
N ALA A 359 21.30 -12.45 0.46
CA ALA A 359 22.07 -13.12 -0.58
C ALA A 359 21.37 -12.99 -1.94
N ALA A 360 22.14 -12.67 -2.97
CA ALA A 360 21.66 -12.78 -4.34
C ALA A 360 21.29 -14.24 -4.67
N ILE A 361 20.21 -14.45 -5.43
CA ILE A 361 19.98 -15.73 -6.10
C ILE A 361 21.15 -15.99 -7.05
N GLY A 362 21.86 -17.10 -6.84
CA GLY A 362 23.13 -17.40 -7.50
C GLY A 362 23.04 -18.31 -8.72
N SER A 363 21.89 -18.94 -8.98
CA SER A 363 21.72 -19.88 -10.10
C SER A 363 20.39 -19.68 -10.83
N THR A 364 20.42 -19.86 -12.15
CA THR A 364 19.20 -20.10 -12.93
C THR A 364 18.58 -21.43 -12.54
N SER A 365 17.31 -21.65 -12.88
CA SER A 365 16.50 -22.79 -12.47
C SER A 365 16.20 -22.85 -10.96
N THR A 366 16.62 -21.84 -10.18
CA THR A 366 16.17 -21.68 -8.80
C THR A 366 14.65 -21.59 -8.77
N SER A 367 14.01 -22.50 -8.04
CA SER A 367 12.56 -22.52 -7.83
C SER A 367 12.13 -21.32 -7.00
N ILE A 368 11.05 -20.67 -7.43
CA ILE A 368 10.51 -19.48 -6.79
C ILE A 368 9.00 -19.61 -6.59
N VAL A 369 8.47 -18.80 -5.69
CA VAL A 369 7.04 -18.62 -5.48
C VAL A 369 6.73 -17.12 -5.49
N GLY A 370 5.77 -16.70 -6.30
CA GLY A 370 5.15 -15.38 -6.23
C GLY A 370 3.87 -15.44 -5.40
N ILE A 371 3.65 -14.48 -4.51
CA ILE A 371 2.39 -14.31 -3.76
C ILE A 371 1.90 -12.88 -3.99
N HIS A 372 0.74 -12.72 -4.62
CA HIS A 372 0.38 -11.45 -5.24
C HIS A 372 -1.14 -11.21 -5.37
N HIS A 373 -1.53 -10.00 -5.78
CA HIS A 373 -2.92 -9.60 -6.05
C HIS A 373 -3.10 -9.17 -7.53
N PRO A 374 -3.24 -10.13 -8.46
CA PRO A 374 -3.41 -9.85 -9.89
C PRO A 374 -4.76 -9.20 -10.16
N ALA A 375 -4.83 -8.25 -11.08
CA ALA A 375 -5.99 -7.37 -11.32
C ALA A 375 -6.51 -6.61 -10.07
N GLY A 376 -5.74 -6.60 -8.97
CA GLY A 376 -6.24 -6.16 -7.66
C GLY A 376 -7.24 -7.12 -7.01
N ASP A 377 -7.35 -8.35 -7.50
CA ASP A 377 -8.23 -9.42 -7.01
C ASP A 377 -7.75 -10.00 -5.66
N VAL A 378 -8.42 -11.03 -5.16
CA VAL A 378 -8.01 -11.85 -4.03
C VAL A 378 -6.61 -12.41 -4.22
N LYS A 379 -5.93 -12.66 -3.10
CA LYS A 379 -4.54 -13.13 -3.10
C LYS A 379 -4.40 -14.45 -3.85
N LYS A 380 -3.40 -14.50 -4.72
CA LYS A 380 -3.03 -15.65 -5.53
C LYS A 380 -1.58 -16.09 -5.27
N TYR A 381 -1.21 -17.24 -5.78
CA TYR A 381 0.19 -17.65 -5.89
C TYR A 381 0.55 -18.19 -7.27
N SER A 382 1.84 -18.07 -7.60
CA SER A 382 2.41 -18.57 -8.85
C SER A 382 3.72 -19.29 -8.57
N LEU A 383 4.00 -20.35 -9.32
CA LEU A 383 5.20 -21.19 -9.19
C LEU A 383 6.02 -21.05 -10.47
N GLY A 384 7.33 -20.96 -10.33
CA GLY A 384 8.20 -20.79 -11.49
C GLY A 384 9.67 -20.95 -11.15
N THR A 385 10.50 -20.50 -12.09
CA THR A 385 11.96 -20.54 -11.92
C THR A 385 12.62 -19.27 -12.43
N VAL A 386 13.77 -18.94 -11.85
CA VAL A 386 14.64 -17.86 -12.36
C VAL A 386 15.33 -18.33 -13.65
N THR A 387 15.11 -17.62 -14.76
CA THR A 387 15.70 -17.93 -16.08
C THR A 387 16.81 -16.97 -16.50
N ALA A 388 16.97 -15.84 -15.80
CA ALA A 388 18.17 -15.02 -15.88
C ALA A 388 18.46 -14.35 -14.55
N LEU A 389 19.71 -14.43 -14.11
CA LEU A 389 20.17 -13.75 -12.91
C LEU A 389 20.35 -12.26 -13.16
N SER A 390 20.54 -11.84 -14.43
CA SER A 390 20.64 -10.43 -14.79
C SER A 390 20.03 -10.04 -16.11
N SER A 391 19.06 -9.12 -16.04
CA SER A 391 18.26 -8.64 -17.16
C SER A 391 17.90 -7.16 -17.00
N SER A 392 17.37 -6.57 -18.07
CA SER A 392 16.86 -5.20 -18.10
C SER A 392 15.60 -5.12 -18.96
N ILE A 393 14.65 -4.28 -18.53
CA ILE A 393 13.42 -3.96 -19.25
C ILE A 393 13.02 -2.52 -18.88
N ASP A 394 12.50 -1.74 -19.83
CA ASP A 394 11.97 -0.38 -19.58
C ASP A 394 12.90 0.55 -18.79
N GLY A 395 14.21 0.45 -19.04
CA GLY A 395 15.26 1.20 -18.35
C GLY A 395 15.57 0.73 -16.92
N LYS A 396 14.83 -0.26 -16.40
CA LYS A 396 15.07 -0.92 -15.10
C LYS A 396 16.16 -1.97 -15.23
N LYS A 397 17.13 -1.93 -14.31
CA LYS A 397 18.22 -2.92 -14.24
C LYS A 397 19.03 -2.82 -12.95
N PRO A 398 19.71 -3.90 -12.55
CA PRO A 398 19.61 -5.26 -13.07
C PRO A 398 18.47 -6.01 -12.34
N LEU A 399 17.68 -6.80 -13.08
CA LEU A 399 16.52 -7.55 -12.56
C LEU A 399 16.73 -9.07 -12.70
N TYR A 400 16.07 -9.87 -11.86
CA TYR A 400 15.86 -11.29 -12.10
C TYR A 400 14.79 -11.46 -13.18
N ARG A 401 14.98 -12.40 -14.11
CA ARG A 401 13.94 -12.83 -15.04
C ARG A 401 13.37 -14.15 -14.57
N VAL A 402 12.05 -14.23 -14.48
CA VAL A 402 11.29 -15.38 -14.00
C VAL A 402 10.36 -15.87 -15.10
N VAL A 403 10.18 -17.19 -15.21
CA VAL A 403 9.14 -17.80 -16.04
C VAL A 403 8.30 -18.73 -15.17
N TRP A 404 6.99 -18.63 -15.32
CA TRP A 404 6.02 -19.39 -14.53
C TRP A 404 5.77 -20.76 -15.14
N SER A 405 5.60 -21.76 -14.27
CA SER A 405 5.13 -23.11 -14.62
C SER A 405 3.68 -23.34 -14.18
N ASP A 406 3.18 -22.54 -13.24
CA ASP A 406 1.82 -22.60 -12.71
C ASP A 406 1.42 -21.20 -12.18
N GLY A 407 0.23 -20.73 -12.53
CA GLY A 407 -0.17 -19.33 -12.33
C GLY A 407 0.54 -18.34 -13.26
N THR A 408 0.34 -17.03 -13.03
CA THR A 408 1.02 -15.94 -13.74
C THR A 408 1.12 -14.70 -12.84
N THR A 409 1.39 -13.52 -13.39
CA THR A 409 1.06 -12.25 -12.75
C THR A 409 0.23 -11.38 -13.70
N GLU A 410 -0.42 -10.34 -13.17
CA GLU A 410 -1.16 -9.34 -13.94
C GLU A 410 -1.02 -7.95 -13.30
N GLY A 411 -1.60 -6.91 -13.91
CA GLY A 411 -1.60 -5.56 -13.32
C GLY A 411 -2.14 -5.57 -11.88
N GLY A 412 -1.45 -4.95 -10.93
CA GLY A 412 -1.77 -5.03 -9.49
C GLY A 412 -0.88 -6.02 -8.71
N SER A 413 -0.28 -7.01 -9.39
CA SER A 413 0.76 -7.87 -8.81
C SER A 413 2.07 -7.11 -8.55
N SER A 414 2.26 -5.95 -9.20
CA SER A 414 3.40 -5.05 -9.01
C SER A 414 3.75 -4.85 -7.52
N GLY A 415 5.03 -4.99 -7.18
CA GLY A 415 5.52 -4.89 -5.80
C GLY A 415 5.39 -6.18 -4.96
N SER A 416 4.73 -7.22 -5.46
CA SER A 416 4.64 -8.54 -4.80
C SER A 416 6.01 -9.19 -4.59
N GLY A 417 6.16 -9.93 -3.50
CA GLY A 417 7.42 -10.58 -3.14
C GLY A 417 7.75 -11.79 -4.03
N LEU A 418 9.02 -11.93 -4.39
CA LEU A 418 9.60 -13.16 -4.94
C LEU A 418 10.21 -13.98 -3.80
N PHE A 419 9.72 -15.18 -3.56
CA PHE A 419 10.18 -16.03 -2.46
C PHE A 419 10.98 -17.23 -2.95
N THR A 420 12.09 -17.52 -2.27
CA THR A 420 12.73 -18.84 -2.27
C THR A 420 12.36 -19.58 -0.99
N VAL A 421 12.39 -20.92 -1.01
CA VAL A 421 12.13 -21.74 0.18
C VAL A 421 13.46 -22.23 0.75
N ALA A 422 13.75 -21.87 2.00
CA ALA A 422 14.92 -22.35 2.73
C ALA A 422 14.77 -23.81 3.16
N SER A 423 15.86 -24.45 3.60
CA SER A 423 15.88 -25.87 3.98
C SER A 423 14.99 -26.20 5.19
N ASP A 424 14.71 -25.22 6.03
CA ASP A 424 13.79 -25.30 7.17
C ASP A 424 12.32 -25.05 6.78
N GLY A 425 12.04 -24.78 5.51
CA GLY A 425 10.71 -24.50 4.97
C GLY A 425 10.30 -23.02 5.04
N ALA A 426 11.17 -22.11 5.47
CA ALA A 426 10.87 -20.67 5.49
C ALA A 426 10.84 -20.07 4.07
N TYR A 427 9.84 -19.24 3.81
CA TYR A 427 9.71 -18.51 2.54
C TYR A 427 10.43 -17.17 2.67
N GLN A 428 11.63 -17.10 2.11
CA GLN A 428 12.52 -15.93 2.19
C GLN A 428 12.33 -15.02 0.98
N LEU A 429 11.94 -13.77 1.22
CA LEU A 429 11.86 -12.74 0.18
C LEU A 429 13.25 -12.44 -0.43
N ARG A 430 13.31 -12.39 -1.77
CA ARG A 430 14.51 -12.13 -2.58
C ARG A 430 14.40 -10.89 -3.47
N GLY A 431 13.21 -10.30 -3.57
CA GLY A 431 12.92 -9.19 -4.47
C GLY A 431 11.42 -8.86 -4.55
N SER A 432 11.06 -7.89 -5.40
CA SER A 432 9.67 -7.55 -5.71
C SER A 432 9.40 -7.45 -7.22
N LEU A 433 8.17 -7.74 -7.64
CA LEU A 433 7.77 -7.68 -9.04
C LEU A 433 7.83 -6.24 -9.55
N TYR A 434 8.58 -6.01 -10.64
CA TYR A 434 8.41 -4.83 -11.47
C TYR A 434 7.22 -5.01 -12.40
N GLY A 435 7.24 -6.10 -13.17
CA GLY A 435 6.22 -6.45 -14.16
C GLY A 435 6.85 -7.30 -15.26
N GLY A 436 6.14 -7.48 -16.37
CA GLY A 436 6.61 -8.25 -17.51
C GLY A 436 5.51 -8.49 -18.51
N PHE A 437 5.65 -9.57 -19.28
CA PHE A 437 4.72 -9.92 -20.36
C PHE A 437 3.88 -11.15 -20.02
N ALA A 438 4.05 -11.71 -18.81
CA ALA A 438 3.26 -12.84 -18.35
C ALA A 438 1.79 -12.43 -18.19
N GLN A 439 0.89 -13.32 -18.60
CA GLN A 439 -0.55 -13.22 -18.49
C GLN A 439 -1.13 -14.60 -18.77
N CYS A 440 -2.42 -14.85 -18.49
CA CYS A 440 -2.97 -16.19 -18.70
C CYS A 440 -2.90 -16.70 -20.15
N THR A 441 -2.94 -15.80 -21.14
CA THR A 441 -2.76 -16.17 -22.55
C THR A 441 -1.30 -16.30 -22.98
N ALA A 442 -0.34 -16.02 -22.09
CA ALA A 442 1.10 -16.06 -22.36
C ALA A 442 1.91 -16.38 -21.09
N GLN A 443 1.57 -17.46 -20.38
CA GLN A 443 2.18 -17.81 -19.08
C GLN A 443 3.71 -18.02 -19.12
N THR A 444 4.23 -18.43 -20.29
CA THR A 444 5.68 -18.63 -20.48
C THR A 444 6.44 -17.35 -20.81
N ALA A 445 5.72 -16.24 -21.04
CA ALA A 445 6.36 -14.94 -21.20
C ALA A 445 6.95 -14.50 -19.85
N PRO A 446 8.09 -13.80 -19.85
CA PRO A 446 8.83 -13.55 -18.62
C PRO A 446 8.23 -12.42 -17.79
N ASP A 447 8.38 -12.54 -16.48
CA ASP A 447 8.31 -11.45 -15.52
C ASP A 447 9.69 -11.06 -14.99
N TYR A 448 9.78 -9.83 -14.50
CA TYR A 448 11.01 -9.22 -14.05
C TYR A 448 10.88 -8.74 -12.61
N TYR A 449 11.80 -9.20 -11.78
CA TYR A 449 11.82 -8.92 -10.35
C TYR A 449 13.06 -8.11 -9.96
N SER A 450 12.85 -7.11 -9.11
CA SER A 450 13.93 -6.40 -8.44
C SER A 450 14.75 -7.35 -7.57
N ARG A 451 15.96 -6.93 -7.18
CA ARG A 451 16.84 -7.74 -6.32
C ARG A 451 16.99 -7.08 -4.97
N PHE A 452 16.49 -7.76 -3.94
CA PHE A 452 16.63 -7.28 -2.57
C PHE A 452 18.11 -7.17 -2.15
N SER A 453 18.93 -8.16 -2.56
CA SER A 453 20.38 -8.19 -2.32
C SER A 453 21.11 -6.92 -2.74
N ASP A 454 20.70 -6.33 -3.86
CA ASP A 454 21.43 -5.23 -4.48
C ASP A 454 21.22 -3.88 -3.78
N VAL A 455 20.23 -3.80 -2.90
CA VAL A 455 19.93 -2.58 -2.13
C VAL A 455 20.00 -2.80 -0.64
N TYR A 456 20.13 -4.04 -0.15
CA TYR A 456 20.16 -4.36 1.27
C TYR A 456 21.20 -3.53 2.04
N SER A 457 22.42 -3.40 1.53
CA SER A 457 23.48 -2.61 2.18
C SER A 457 23.12 -1.13 2.39
N THR A 458 22.22 -0.58 1.56
CA THR A 458 21.74 0.81 1.68
C THR A 458 20.56 0.97 2.64
N ILE A 459 19.87 -0.12 2.98
CA ILE A 459 18.65 -0.11 3.80
C ILE A 459 18.78 -0.91 5.10
N SER A 460 19.91 -1.59 5.32
CA SER A 460 20.13 -2.53 6.43
C SER A 460 19.93 -1.89 7.80
N THR A 461 20.26 -0.60 7.95
CA THR A 461 20.05 0.19 9.17
C THR A 461 18.59 0.25 9.62
N TYR A 462 17.63 0.01 8.71
CA TYR A 462 16.23 -0.09 9.08
C TYR A 462 15.85 -1.44 9.71
N PHE A 463 16.59 -2.50 9.41
CA PHE A 463 16.31 -3.87 9.83
C PHE A 463 16.88 -4.22 11.21
N GLY A 464 17.70 -3.34 11.78
CA GLY A 464 18.34 -3.49 13.09
C GLY A 464 19.82 -3.11 13.03
N GLN A 465 20.46 -3.09 14.20
CA GLN A 465 21.91 -2.94 14.31
C GLN A 465 22.61 -4.30 14.21
#